data_AF-A0A1M3LD81-F1
#
_entry.id   AF-A0A1M3LD81-F1
#
_cell.length_a   1.000
_cell.length_b   1.000
_cell.length_c   1.000
_cell.angle_alpha   90.00
_cell.angle_beta   90.00
_cell.angle_gamma   90.00
#
_symmetry.space_group_name_H-M   'P 1'
#
loop_
_entity.id
_entity.type
_entity.pdbx_description
1 polymer ?
#
loop_
_entity_poly.entity_id
_entity_poly.type
_entity_poly.pdbx_seq_one_letter_code
_entity_poly.pdbx_strand_id
1 'polypeptide(L)'
;MKDYYSILDISRKTTTNEILAEYIKKSHYNYNIGYTDYDNMRELVRINDILEAKNFLTDRINRLKYDIKRYGFFEYVDTNFSNQSQINEFIDILKIELISLNEEKEKKDKLISNLEKRKESLLSELINGKIDASAKLEIEIGKVSDLFLANNNLEKELTNISDQLKKLADQLDICEKENEKLTKNLQIIDDQNKRLLKVAKNHKEKIFKIVITLSFFFMFIILLVYINR
;
A
#
# COMPACT_ATOMS: atom_id res chain seq x y z
N MET A 1 18.78 5.19 4.41
CA MET A 1 18.37 4.20 5.43
C MET A 1 17.80 3.00 4.68
N LYS A 2 18.26 1.77 4.94
CA LYS A 2 17.69 0.57 4.27
C LYS A 2 16.26 0.36 4.76
N ASP A 3 15.38 -0.10 3.88
CA ASP A 3 14.00 -0.46 4.22
C ASP A 3 13.98 -1.70 5.12
N TYR A 4 13.15 -1.68 6.17
CA TYR A 4 13.00 -2.82 7.09
C TYR A 4 12.50 -4.08 6.37
N TYR A 5 11.64 -3.94 5.34
CA TYR A 5 11.23 -5.07 4.50
C TYR A 5 12.41 -5.67 3.73
N SER A 6 13.33 -4.83 3.25
CA SER A 6 14.53 -5.28 2.52
C SER A 6 15.59 -5.90 3.43
N ILE A 7 15.65 -5.50 4.71
CA ILE A 7 16.53 -6.14 5.70
C ILE A 7 16.12 -7.59 5.92
N LEU A 8 14.81 -7.86 6.00
CA LEU A 8 14.26 -9.21 6.12
C LEU A 8 14.09 -9.93 4.78
N ASP A 9 14.23 -9.24 3.64
CA ASP A 9 14.00 -9.77 2.27
C ASP A 9 12.58 -10.33 2.09
N ILE A 10 11.61 -9.55 2.55
CA ILE A 10 10.19 -9.89 2.52
C ILE A 10 9.38 -8.86 1.75
N SER A 11 8.22 -9.28 1.28
CA SER A 11 7.25 -8.40 0.65
C SER A 11 6.53 -7.53 1.68
N ARG A 12 5.96 -6.42 1.23
CA ARG A 12 5.07 -5.57 2.02
C ARG A 12 3.70 -6.22 2.28
N LYS A 13 3.34 -7.22 1.46
CA LYS A 13 2.12 -8.02 1.61
C LYS A 13 2.27 -9.18 2.60
N THR A 14 3.41 -9.25 3.29
CA THR A 14 3.75 -10.33 4.21
C THR A 14 3.06 -10.14 5.57
N THR A 15 2.43 -11.20 6.06
CA THR A 15 1.72 -11.21 7.34
C THR A 15 2.69 -11.20 8.54
N THR A 16 2.19 -10.86 9.72
CA THR A 16 2.99 -10.87 10.96
C THR A 16 3.62 -12.25 11.24
N ASN A 17 2.92 -13.34 10.93
CA ASN A 17 3.44 -14.69 11.12
C ASN A 17 4.60 -15.02 10.17
N GLU A 18 4.49 -14.60 8.92
CA GLU A 18 5.54 -14.79 7.93
C GLU A 18 6.77 -13.91 8.23
N ILE A 19 6.57 -12.68 8.73
CA ILE A 19 7.66 -11.83 9.24
C ILE A 19 8.43 -12.54 10.36
N LEU A 20 7.71 -13.14 11.32
CA LEU A 20 8.34 -13.90 12.41
C LEU A 20 9.10 -15.13 11.89
N ALA A 21 8.54 -15.84 10.90
CA ALA A 21 9.20 -16.99 10.29
C ALA A 21 10.51 -16.59 9.59
N GLU A 22 10.52 -15.50 8.83
CA GLU A 22 11.73 -15.02 8.15
C GLU A 22 12.76 -14.44 9.11
N TYR A 23 12.32 -13.78 10.19
CA TYR A 23 13.21 -13.41 11.29
C TYR A 23 13.94 -14.64 11.87
N ILE A 24 13.23 -15.74 12.16
CA ILE A 24 13.85 -16.97 12.72
C ILE A 24 14.91 -17.53 11.76
N LYS A 25 14.64 -17.52 10.44
CA LYS A 25 15.61 -17.98 9.44
C LYS A 25 16.86 -17.10 9.41
N LYS A 26 16.71 -15.77 9.47
CA LYS A 26 17.81 -14.81 9.28
C LYS A 26 18.57 -14.43 10.56
N SER A 27 17.97 -14.63 11.73
CA SER A 27 18.54 -14.33 13.05
C SER A 27 19.58 -15.36 13.52
N HIS A 28 19.88 -16.38 12.72
CA HIS A 28 20.97 -17.29 13.02
C HIS A 28 22.30 -16.52 13.06
N TYR A 29 22.83 -16.40 14.28
CA TYR A 29 24.15 -15.87 14.55
C TYR A 29 25.16 -16.99 14.43
N ASN A 30 25.98 -16.95 13.39
CA ASN A 30 27.06 -17.91 13.24
C ASN A 30 28.32 -17.33 13.87
N TYR A 31 28.42 -17.43 15.20
CA TYR A 31 29.66 -17.08 15.90
C TYR A 31 30.74 -18.08 15.49
N ASN A 32 31.67 -17.65 14.64
CA ASN A 32 32.74 -18.51 14.17
C ASN A 32 34.04 -18.07 14.82
N ILE A 33 34.62 -18.97 15.59
CA ILE A 33 35.84 -18.74 16.40
C ILE A 33 37.06 -18.40 15.50
N GLY A 34 36.97 -18.66 14.18
CA GLY A 34 38.00 -18.33 13.19
C GLY A 34 37.83 -16.99 12.44
N TYR A 35 36.80 -16.18 12.75
CA TYR A 35 36.59 -14.86 12.13
C TYR A 35 37.38 -13.77 12.84
N THR A 36 37.72 -12.70 12.10
CA THR A 36 38.34 -11.52 12.69
C THR A 36 37.34 -10.76 13.58
N ASP A 37 37.83 -9.97 14.53
CA ASP A 37 36.96 -9.10 15.36
C ASP A 37 36.08 -8.17 14.52
N TYR A 38 36.57 -7.75 13.35
CA TYR A 38 35.81 -6.95 12.39
C TYR A 38 34.64 -7.72 11.78
N ASP A 39 34.82 -8.99 11.41
CA ASP A 39 33.77 -9.84 10.85
C ASP A 39 32.69 -10.16 11.89
N ASN A 40 33.11 -10.44 13.12
CA ASN A 40 32.19 -10.64 14.25
C ASN A 40 31.38 -9.37 14.54
N MET A 41 32.01 -8.20 14.50
CA MET A 41 31.33 -6.93 14.71
C MET A 41 30.35 -6.60 13.58
N ARG A 42 30.69 -6.93 12.33
CA ARG A 42 29.77 -6.80 11.18
C ARG A 42 28.55 -7.72 11.32
N GLU A 43 28.73 -8.95 11.77
CA GLU A 43 27.62 -9.88 12.00
C GLU A 43 26.70 -9.41 13.14
N LEU A 44 27.27 -8.85 14.22
CA LEU A 44 26.48 -8.27 15.31
C LEU A 44 25.62 -7.08 14.84
N VAL A 45 26.18 -6.20 14.02
CA VAL A 45 25.43 -5.08 13.41
C VAL A 45 24.30 -5.62 12.52
N ARG A 46 24.57 -6.63 11.69
CA ARG A 46 23.56 -7.28 10.84
C ARG A 46 22.40 -7.85 11.66
N ILE A 47 22.70 -8.53 12.78
CA ILE A 47 21.66 -9.10 13.65
C ILE A 47 20.88 -8.01 14.38
N ASN A 48 21.54 -6.93 14.80
CA ASN A 48 20.85 -5.81 15.41
C ASN A 48 19.86 -5.17 14.43
N ASP A 49 20.26 -4.96 13.17
CA ASP A 49 19.37 -4.44 12.11
C ASP A 49 18.18 -5.37 11.86
N ILE A 50 18.39 -6.70 11.88
CA ILE A 50 17.32 -7.71 11.73
C ILE A 50 16.36 -7.69 12.92
N LEU A 51 16.87 -7.55 14.13
CA LEU A 51 16.06 -7.48 15.35
C LEU A 51 15.22 -6.19 15.36
N GLU A 52 15.82 -5.06 14.99
CA GLU A 52 15.15 -3.78 14.85
C GLU A 52 14.04 -3.85 13.78
N ALA A 53 14.35 -4.39 12.60
CA ALA A 53 13.39 -4.62 11.53
C ALA A 53 12.22 -5.51 11.99
N LYS A 54 12.51 -6.61 12.68
CA LYS A 54 11.47 -7.49 13.23
C LYS A 54 10.59 -6.74 14.23
N ASN A 55 11.19 -6.06 15.22
CA ASN A 55 10.41 -5.38 16.27
C ASN A 55 9.50 -4.30 15.66
N PHE A 56 10.02 -3.55 14.70
CA PHE A 56 9.27 -2.52 13.99
C PHE A 56 8.14 -3.10 13.14
N LEU A 57 8.41 -4.14 12.34
CA LEU A 57 7.42 -4.73 11.42
C LEU A 57 6.39 -5.63 12.09
N THR A 58 6.68 -6.17 13.28
CA THR A 58 5.70 -6.94 14.06
C THR A 58 4.67 -6.07 14.77
N ASP A 59 4.98 -4.80 15.04
CA ASP A 59 3.98 -3.83 15.49
C ASP A 59 3.15 -3.38 14.30
N ARG A 60 1.90 -3.89 14.24
CA ARG A 60 0.97 -3.62 13.14
C ARG A 60 0.72 -2.14 12.91
N ILE A 61 0.62 -1.34 13.99
CA ILE A 61 0.37 0.10 13.88
C ILE A 61 1.58 0.82 13.31
N ASN A 62 2.78 0.47 13.78
CA ASN A 62 4.01 1.08 13.27
C ASN A 62 4.29 0.65 11.82
N ARG A 63 4.01 -0.61 11.48
CA ARG A 63 4.09 -1.14 10.10
C ARG A 63 3.17 -0.37 9.16
N LEU A 64 1.89 -0.22 9.52
CA LEU A 64 0.93 0.56 8.73
C LEU A 64 1.35 2.02 8.60
N LYS A 65 1.75 2.68 9.69
CA LYS A 65 2.26 4.07 9.64
C LYS A 65 3.46 4.22 8.72
N TYR A 66 4.37 3.25 8.73
CA TYR A 66 5.55 3.23 7.88
C TYR A 66 5.21 3.06 6.40
N ASP A 67 4.27 2.17 6.08
CA ASP A 67 3.79 2.00 4.72
C ASP A 67 3.06 3.25 4.23
N ILE A 68 2.16 3.80 5.03
CA ILE A 68 1.45 5.04 4.73
C ILE A 68 2.43 6.21 4.47
N LYS A 69 3.45 6.37 5.32
CA LYS A 69 4.47 7.42 5.14
C LYS A 69 5.23 7.24 3.83
N ARG A 70 5.56 6.01 3.46
CA ARG A 70 6.31 5.72 2.24
C ARG A 70 5.50 5.84 0.96
N TYR A 71 4.21 5.50 1.00
CA TYR A 71 3.29 5.71 -0.12
C TYR A 71 2.83 7.18 -0.23
N GLY A 72 3.39 8.10 0.56
CA GLY A 72 3.15 9.54 0.42
C GLY A 72 1.81 10.03 0.96
N PHE A 73 1.09 9.22 1.75
CA PHE A 73 -0.25 9.59 2.22
C PHE A 73 -0.27 10.70 3.28
N PHE A 74 0.87 11.03 3.92
CA PHE A 74 0.94 12.08 4.95
C PHE A 74 1.98 13.19 4.72
N GLU A 75 2.80 13.13 3.67
CA GLU A 75 3.72 14.21 3.31
C GLU A 75 3.41 14.64 1.87
N TYR A 76 2.91 15.88 1.75
CA TYR A 76 2.67 16.66 0.53
C TYR A 76 1.40 16.41 -0.29
N VAL A 77 0.48 17.36 -0.12
CA VAL A 77 -0.66 17.74 -0.96
C VAL A 77 -0.24 18.26 -2.36
N ASP A 78 1.02 18.12 -2.81
CA ASP A 78 1.52 18.89 -3.97
C ASP A 78 2.36 18.14 -5.01
N THR A 79 2.43 16.81 -4.97
CA THR A 79 3.02 16.06 -6.08
C THR A 79 2.14 14.88 -6.42
N ASN A 80 1.48 14.98 -7.58
CA ASN A 80 0.88 13.90 -8.35
C ASN A 80 0.73 12.56 -7.60
N PHE A 81 -0.51 12.17 -7.31
CA PHE A 81 -0.86 10.75 -7.12
C PHE A 81 -0.54 9.97 -8.41
N SER A 82 0.73 9.78 -8.72
CA SER A 82 1.22 9.17 -9.96
C SER A 82 1.45 7.69 -9.73
N ASN A 83 0.37 6.96 -9.43
CA ASN A 83 0.12 5.61 -9.94
C ASN A 83 -1.06 4.99 -9.21
N GLN A 84 -2.16 4.76 -9.92
CA GLN A 84 -3.26 3.90 -9.49
C GLN A 84 -2.76 2.53 -8.99
N SER A 85 -1.63 2.05 -9.52
CA SER A 85 -0.94 0.85 -9.06
C SER A 85 -0.51 0.89 -7.58
N GLN A 86 -0.05 2.04 -7.06
CA GLN A 86 0.40 2.17 -5.67
C GLN A 86 -0.78 2.20 -4.69
N ILE A 87 -1.87 2.86 -5.09
CA ILE A 87 -3.13 2.87 -4.33
C ILE A 87 -3.71 1.45 -4.24
N ASN A 88 -3.76 0.73 -5.37
CA ASN A 88 -4.23 -0.65 -5.40
C ASN A 88 -3.36 -1.57 -4.54
N GLU A 89 -2.04 -1.39 -4.56
CA GLU A 89 -1.13 -2.17 -3.70
C GLU A 89 -1.38 -1.90 -2.21
N PHE A 90 -1.63 -0.65 -1.82
CA PHE A 90 -1.95 -0.32 -0.44
C PHE A 90 -3.31 -0.87 -0.01
N ILE A 91 -4.32 -0.84 -0.88
CA ILE A 91 -5.63 -1.47 -0.64
C ILE A 91 -5.49 -2.98 -0.42
N ASP A 92 -4.63 -3.65 -1.19
CA ASP A 92 -4.35 -5.08 -1.00
C ASP A 92 -3.73 -5.36 0.38
N ILE A 93 -2.78 -4.53 0.82
CA ILE A 93 -2.16 -4.64 2.15
C ILE A 93 -3.22 -4.51 3.25
N LEU A 94 -4.11 -3.51 3.15
CA LEU A 94 -5.20 -3.32 4.10
C LEU A 94 -6.17 -4.51 4.12
N LYS A 95 -6.51 -5.08 2.96
CA LYS A 95 -7.39 -6.27 2.88
C LYS A 95 -6.77 -7.48 3.57
N ILE A 96 -5.48 -7.74 3.36
CA ILE A 96 -4.75 -8.84 4.01
C ILE A 96 -4.77 -8.64 5.53
N GLU A 97 -4.52 -7.42 6.00
CA GLU A 97 -4.53 -7.11 7.42
C GLU A 97 -5.92 -7.33 8.04
N LEU A 98 -6.97 -6.93 7.33
CA LEU A 98 -8.35 -7.04 7.79
C LEU A 98 -8.80 -8.51 7.88
N ILE A 99 -8.39 -9.35 6.94
CA ILE A 99 -8.61 -10.80 7.00
C ILE A 99 -7.87 -11.39 8.20
N SER A 100 -6.60 -11.05 8.40
CA SER A 100 -5.80 -11.54 9.53
C SER A 100 -6.40 -11.15 10.89
N LEU A 101 -6.90 -9.91 11.02
CA LEU A 101 -7.59 -9.45 12.22
C LEU A 101 -8.90 -10.19 12.46
N ASN A 102 -9.67 -10.48 11.40
CA ASN A 102 -10.92 -11.21 11.52
C ASN A 102 -10.70 -12.68 11.95
N GLU A 103 -9.67 -13.34 11.41
CA GLU A 103 -9.29 -14.69 11.84
C GLU A 103 -8.84 -14.74 13.31
N GLU A 104 -8.11 -13.72 13.78
CA GLU A 104 -7.72 -13.60 15.19
C GLU A 104 -8.93 -13.36 16.09
N LYS A 105 -9.88 -12.52 15.67
CA LYS A 105 -11.14 -12.30 16.38
C LYS A 105 -11.90 -13.61 16.53
N GLU A 106 -12.09 -14.37 15.46
CA GLU A 106 -12.79 -15.66 15.51
C GLU A 106 -12.09 -16.68 16.44
N LYS A 107 -10.75 -16.73 16.44
CA LYS A 107 -9.99 -17.60 17.35
C LYS A 107 -10.20 -17.20 18.81
N LYS A 108 -10.20 -15.90 19.11
CA LYS A 108 -10.47 -15.37 20.46
C LYS A 108 -11.90 -15.64 20.89
N ASP A 109 -12.89 -15.45 20.00
CA ASP A 109 -14.30 -15.71 20.31
C ASP A 109 -14.54 -17.21 20.61
N LYS A 110 -13.90 -18.11 19.85
CA LYS A 110 -13.89 -19.55 20.14
C LYS A 110 -13.25 -19.86 21.50
N LEU A 111 -12.14 -19.20 21.83
CA LEU A 111 -11.48 -19.36 23.12
C LEU A 111 -12.39 -18.90 24.27
N ILE A 112 -13.00 -17.72 24.14
CA ILE A 112 -13.96 -17.18 25.12
C ILE A 112 -15.11 -18.17 25.32
N SER A 113 -15.72 -18.67 24.25
CA SER A 113 -16.80 -19.66 24.34
C SER A 113 -16.37 -20.95 25.07
N ASN A 114 -15.14 -21.43 24.83
CA ASN A 114 -14.60 -22.60 25.53
C ASN A 114 -14.35 -22.31 27.02
N LEU A 115 -13.87 -21.11 27.35
CA LEU A 115 -13.66 -20.70 28.74
C LEU A 115 -14.98 -20.50 29.49
N GLU A 116 -16.02 -19.97 28.83
CA GLU A 116 -17.36 -19.86 29.40
C GLU A 116 -17.94 -21.24 29.73
N LYS A 117 -17.87 -22.20 28.80
CA LYS A 117 -18.26 -23.59 29.07
C LYS A 117 -17.47 -24.21 30.21
N ARG A 118 -16.17 -23.92 30.30
CA ARG A 118 -15.32 -24.43 31.37
C ARG A 118 -15.67 -23.79 32.72
N LYS A 119 -15.97 -22.50 32.75
CA LYS A 119 -16.45 -21.77 33.92
C LYS A 119 -17.76 -22.35 34.43
N GLU A 120 -18.73 -22.64 33.56
CA GLU A 120 -20.01 -23.29 33.93
C GLU A 120 -19.81 -24.68 34.52
N SER A 121 -18.92 -25.49 33.93
CA SER A 121 -18.52 -26.80 34.46
C SER A 121 -17.89 -26.68 35.85
N LEU A 122 -16.96 -25.73 36.03
CA LEU A 122 -16.28 -25.53 37.32
C LEU A 122 -17.23 -24.96 38.39
N LEU A 123 -18.17 -24.08 38.03
CA LEU A 123 -19.23 -23.62 38.92
C LEU A 123 -20.09 -24.80 39.41
N SER A 124 -20.41 -25.73 38.52
CA SER A 124 -21.16 -26.94 38.87
C SER A 124 -20.35 -27.85 39.81
N GLU A 125 -19.04 -27.98 39.62
CA GLU A 125 -18.15 -28.74 40.53
C GLU A 125 -17.99 -28.07 41.92
N LEU A 126 -17.99 -26.74 41.97
CA LEU A 126 -17.95 -25.93 43.18
C LEU A 126 -19.23 -26.06 44.00
N ILE A 127 -20.40 -26.00 43.35
CA ILE A 127 -21.71 -26.22 43.99
C ILE A 127 -21.76 -27.63 44.59
N ASN A 128 -21.09 -28.61 43.97
CA ASN A 128 -20.95 -29.97 44.47
C ASN A 128 -19.84 -30.14 45.55
N GLY A 129 -19.29 -29.05 46.09
CA GLY A 129 -18.42 -29.06 47.26
C GLY A 129 -16.94 -29.35 47.01
N LYS A 130 -16.44 -29.28 45.77
CA LYS A 130 -15.02 -29.49 45.48
C LYS A 130 -14.19 -28.21 45.67
N ILE A 131 -13.36 -28.18 46.71
CA ILE A 131 -12.49 -27.04 47.07
C ILE A 131 -11.49 -26.69 45.95
N ASP A 132 -10.99 -27.68 45.22
CA ASP A 132 -10.02 -27.51 44.11
C ASP A 132 -10.64 -26.81 42.87
N ALA A 133 -11.98 -26.74 42.77
CA ALA A 133 -12.68 -26.02 41.71
C ALA A 133 -12.69 -24.50 41.94
N SER A 134 -12.57 -24.04 43.20
CA SER A 134 -12.56 -22.61 43.56
C SER A 134 -11.36 -21.87 42.98
N ALA A 135 -10.15 -22.39 43.20
CA ALA A 135 -8.92 -21.78 42.70
C ALA A 135 -8.85 -21.81 41.16
N LYS A 136 -9.36 -22.88 40.54
CA LYS A 136 -9.44 -22.99 39.07
C LYS A 136 -10.44 -21.99 38.49
N LEU A 137 -11.54 -21.70 39.18
CA LEU A 137 -12.54 -20.74 38.74
C LEU A 137 -11.99 -19.30 38.75
N GLU A 138 -11.25 -18.89 39.79
CA GLU A 138 -10.61 -17.57 39.85
C GLU A 138 -9.62 -17.36 38.69
N ILE A 139 -8.78 -18.36 38.41
CA ILE A 139 -7.83 -18.30 37.28
C ILE A 139 -8.56 -18.15 35.94
N GLU A 140 -9.65 -18.89 35.73
CA GLU A 140 -10.41 -18.81 34.47
C GLU A 140 -11.20 -17.50 34.33
N ILE A 141 -11.75 -16.96 35.43
CA ILE A 141 -12.39 -15.63 35.43
C ILE A 141 -11.38 -14.54 35.07
N GLY A 142 -10.16 -14.61 35.61
CA GLY A 142 -9.07 -13.68 35.26
C GLY A 142 -8.74 -13.73 33.76
N LYS A 143 -8.54 -14.93 33.20
CA LYS A 143 -8.28 -15.10 31.76
C LYS A 143 -9.41 -14.59 30.87
N VAL A 144 -10.68 -14.84 31.24
CA VAL A 144 -11.84 -14.32 30.50
C VAL A 144 -11.87 -12.79 30.55
N SER A 145 -11.56 -12.18 31.69
CA SER A 145 -11.52 -10.72 31.84
C SER A 145 -10.43 -10.08 30.96
N ASP A 146 -9.22 -10.66 30.96
CA ASP A 146 -8.11 -10.19 30.13
C ASP A 146 -8.41 -10.34 28.63
N LEU A 147 -9.00 -11.47 28.22
CA LEU A 147 -9.44 -11.69 26.83
C LEU A 147 -10.54 -10.72 26.41
N PHE A 148 -11.48 -10.41 27.31
CA PHE A 148 -12.55 -9.46 27.05
C PHE A 148 -12.01 -8.04 26.82
N LEU A 149 -11.05 -7.60 27.65
CA LEU A 149 -10.36 -6.32 27.45
C LEU A 149 -9.57 -6.29 26.13
N ALA A 150 -8.88 -7.37 25.80
CA ALA A 150 -8.15 -7.48 24.54
C ALA A 150 -9.08 -7.49 23.31
N ASN A 151 -10.28 -8.07 23.41
CA ASN A 151 -11.28 -8.06 22.33
C ASN A 151 -11.86 -6.65 22.12
N ASN A 152 -12.14 -5.94 23.22
CA ASN A 152 -12.61 -4.54 23.17
C ASN A 152 -11.60 -3.59 22.49
N ASN A 153 -10.31 -3.78 22.74
CA ASN A 153 -9.27 -3.00 22.07
C ASN A 153 -9.19 -3.31 20.58
N LEU A 154 -9.29 -4.59 20.20
CA LEU A 154 -9.35 -5.00 18.79
C LEU A 154 -10.58 -4.44 18.06
N GLU A 155 -11.76 -4.41 18.69
CA GLU A 155 -12.95 -3.81 18.08
C GLU A 155 -12.78 -2.32 17.81
N LYS A 156 -12.13 -1.59 18.72
CA LYS A 156 -11.79 -0.17 18.49
C LYS A 156 -10.82 0.01 17.33
N GLU A 157 -9.78 -0.82 17.26
CA GLU A 157 -8.83 -0.80 16.14
C GLU A 157 -9.52 -1.11 14.81
N LEU A 158 -10.39 -2.11 14.78
CA LEU A 158 -11.13 -2.53 13.59
C LEU A 158 -12.10 -1.44 13.11
N THR A 159 -12.75 -0.75 14.05
CA THR A 159 -13.61 0.42 13.75
C THR A 159 -12.80 1.55 13.12
N ASN A 160 -11.63 1.86 13.69
CA ASN A 160 -10.75 2.91 13.16
C ASN A 160 -10.22 2.56 11.75
N ILE A 161 -9.83 1.30 11.51
CA ILE A 161 -9.42 0.82 10.18
C ILE A 161 -10.60 0.91 9.19
N SER A 162 -11.80 0.54 9.61
CA SER A 162 -13.01 0.64 8.77
C SER A 162 -13.31 2.08 8.35
N ASP A 163 -13.20 3.03 9.29
CA ASP A 163 -13.38 4.45 9.00
C ASP A 163 -12.30 4.99 8.04
N GLN A 164 -11.05 4.56 8.19
CA GLN A 164 -9.96 4.90 7.28
C GLN A 164 -10.19 4.35 5.87
N LEU A 165 -10.63 3.10 5.76
CA LEU A 165 -10.98 2.47 4.48
C LEU A 165 -12.12 3.22 3.78
N LYS A 166 -13.13 3.66 4.54
CA LYS A 166 -14.23 4.43 3.99
C LYS A 166 -13.76 5.77 3.41
N LYS A 167 -12.91 6.50 4.14
CA LYS A 167 -12.32 7.76 3.64
C LYS A 167 -11.49 7.55 2.38
N LEU A 168 -10.73 6.46 2.30
CA LEU A 168 -9.95 6.11 1.11
C LEU A 168 -10.86 5.75 -0.07
N ALA A 169 -11.96 5.04 0.15
CA ALA A 169 -12.95 4.75 -0.88
C ALA A 169 -13.60 6.02 -1.43
N ASP A 170 -13.96 6.97 -0.55
CA ASP A 170 -14.50 8.27 -0.96
C ASP A 170 -13.47 9.09 -1.78
N GLN A 171 -12.19 9.05 -1.40
CA GLN A 171 -11.10 9.69 -2.15
C GLN A 171 -10.88 9.05 -3.52
N LEU A 172 -11.03 7.72 -3.63
CA LEU A 172 -10.93 7.00 -4.90
C LEU A 172 -12.05 7.42 -5.88
N ASP A 173 -13.29 7.53 -5.40
CA ASP A 173 -14.43 7.97 -6.22
C ASP A 173 -14.23 9.40 -6.76
N ILE A 174 -13.64 10.30 -5.95
CA ILE A 174 -13.27 11.65 -6.40
C ILE A 174 -12.20 11.58 -7.50
N CYS A 175 -11.16 10.78 -7.31
CA CYS A 175 -10.10 10.61 -8.32
C CYS A 175 -10.64 10.03 -9.63
N GLU A 176 -11.56 9.06 -9.58
CA GLU A 176 -12.19 8.50 -10.79
C GLU A 176 -12.96 9.56 -11.58
N LYS A 177 -13.75 10.39 -10.88
CA LYS A 177 -14.48 11.51 -11.51
C LYS A 177 -13.55 12.55 -12.14
N GLU A 178 -12.42 12.84 -11.50
CA GLU A 178 -11.43 13.76 -12.06
C GLU A 178 -10.73 13.17 -13.29
N ASN A 179 -10.41 11.88 -13.26
CA ASN A 179 -9.81 11.17 -14.38
C ASN A 179 -10.75 11.13 -15.60
N GLU A 180 -12.06 10.92 -15.39
CA GLU A 180 -13.05 11.02 -16.46
C GLU A 180 -13.09 12.43 -17.10
N LYS A 181 -13.02 13.49 -16.28
CA LYS A 181 -12.96 14.88 -16.77
C LYS A 181 -11.69 15.13 -17.58
N LEU A 182 -10.54 14.68 -17.08
CA LEU A 182 -9.25 14.79 -17.77
C LEU A 182 -9.26 14.05 -19.11
N THR A 183 -9.83 12.85 -19.15
CA THR A 183 -9.98 12.04 -20.38
C THR A 183 -10.82 12.78 -21.42
N LYS A 184 -11.94 13.38 -21.02
CA LYS A 184 -12.78 14.20 -21.90
C LYS A 184 -12.02 15.43 -22.43
N ASN A 185 -11.27 16.12 -21.57
CA ASN A 185 -10.48 17.27 -21.97
C ASN A 185 -9.38 16.89 -22.97
N LEU A 186 -8.72 15.74 -22.77
CA LEU A 186 -7.73 15.20 -23.71
C LEU A 186 -8.34 14.91 -25.08
N GLN A 187 -9.54 14.33 -25.14
CA GLN A 187 -10.25 14.12 -26.41
C GLN A 187 -10.55 15.44 -27.14
N ILE A 188 -10.98 16.47 -26.41
CA ILE A 188 -11.23 17.80 -26.98
C ILE A 188 -9.94 18.38 -27.58
N ILE A 189 -8.83 18.29 -26.85
CA ILE A 189 -7.52 18.77 -27.31
C ILE A 189 -7.05 17.99 -28.54
N ASP A 190 -7.21 16.66 -28.56
CA ASP A 190 -6.85 15.83 -29.70
C ASP A 190 -7.67 16.21 -30.96
N ASP A 191 -8.98 16.42 -30.80
CA ASP A 191 -9.84 16.88 -31.89
C ASP A 191 -9.46 18.28 -32.40
N GLN A 192 -9.11 19.20 -31.51
CA GLN A 192 -8.61 20.52 -31.89
C GLN A 192 -7.29 20.43 -32.65
N ASN A 193 -6.35 19.59 -32.21
CA ASN A 193 -5.09 19.34 -32.89
C ASN A 193 -5.30 18.75 -34.29
N LYS A 194 -6.19 17.77 -34.45
CA LYS A 194 -6.55 17.20 -35.77
C LYS A 194 -7.11 18.26 -36.71
N ARG A 195 -7.99 19.15 -36.22
CA ARG A 195 -8.54 20.27 -36.99
C ARG A 195 -7.44 21.25 -37.42
N LEU A 196 -6.54 21.64 -36.51
CA LEU A 196 -5.42 22.51 -36.81
C LEU A 196 -4.45 21.90 -37.84
N LEU A 197 -4.15 20.60 -37.72
CA LEU A 197 -3.36 19.87 -38.71
C LEU A 197 -4.00 19.91 -40.11
N LYS A 198 -5.32 19.73 -40.21
CA LYS A 198 -6.05 19.83 -41.48
C LYS A 198 -5.99 21.24 -42.06
N VAL A 199 -6.13 22.27 -41.22
CA VAL A 199 -6.02 23.68 -41.63
C VAL A 199 -4.61 23.98 -42.12
N ALA A 200 -3.57 23.59 -41.38
CA ALA A 200 -2.18 23.76 -41.76
C ALA A 200 -1.85 23.09 -43.10
N LYS A 201 -2.35 21.87 -43.34
CA LYS A 201 -2.19 21.16 -44.62
C LYS A 201 -2.83 21.94 -45.78
N ASN A 202 -4.06 22.42 -45.60
CA ASN A 202 -4.77 23.21 -46.61
C ASN A 202 -4.06 24.53 -46.92
N HIS A 203 -3.51 25.22 -45.90
CA HIS A 203 -2.73 26.43 -46.11
C HIS A 203 -1.42 26.16 -46.86
N LYS A 204 -0.71 25.08 -46.52
CA LYS A 204 0.50 24.65 -47.24
C LYS A 204 0.23 24.42 -48.72
N GLU A 205 -0.85 23.73 -49.06
CA GLU A 205 -1.25 23.50 -50.46
C GLU A 205 -1.60 24.79 -51.21
N LYS A 206 -2.30 25.73 -50.55
CA LYS A 206 -2.62 27.04 -51.14
C LYS A 206 -1.36 27.86 -51.42
N ILE A 207 -0.45 27.94 -50.46
CA ILE A 207 0.83 28.67 -50.60
C ILE A 207 1.64 28.05 -51.75
N PHE A 208 1.73 26.72 -51.80
CA PHE A 208 2.45 26.02 -52.87
C PHE A 208 1.88 26.34 -54.27
N LYS A 209 0.55 26.35 -54.42
CA LYS A 209 -0.09 26.76 -55.69
C LYS A 209 0.26 28.20 -56.07
N ILE A 210 0.18 29.14 -55.13
CA ILE A 210 0.52 30.56 -55.36
C ILE A 210 1.98 30.71 -55.82
N VAL A 211 2.92 30.04 -55.16
CA VAL A 211 4.35 30.08 -55.50
C VAL A 211 4.60 29.54 -56.91
N ILE A 212 3.95 28.44 -57.29
CA ILE A 212 4.04 27.89 -58.65
C ILE A 212 3.51 28.89 -59.68
N THR A 213 2.31 29.44 -59.46
CA THR A 213 1.69 30.39 -60.40
C THR A 213 2.54 31.65 -60.58
N LEU A 214 3.08 32.20 -59.49
CA LEU A 214 4.00 33.33 -59.54
C LEU A 214 5.29 32.98 -60.30
N SER A 215 5.85 31.80 -60.08
CA SER A 215 7.07 31.34 -60.78
C SER A 215 6.84 31.25 -62.29
N PHE A 216 5.70 30.70 -62.73
CA PHE A 216 5.32 30.67 -64.14
C PHE A 216 5.08 32.07 -64.71
N PHE A 217 4.44 32.96 -63.95
CA PHE A 217 4.21 34.34 -64.36
C PHE A 217 5.53 35.09 -64.56
N PHE A 218 6.50 34.95 -63.65
CA PHE A 218 7.83 35.55 -63.79
C PHE A 218 8.60 34.97 -64.99
N MET A 219 8.57 33.65 -65.19
CA MET A 219 9.14 32.99 -66.38
C MET A 219 8.54 33.56 -67.68
N PHE A 220 7.22 33.76 -67.72
CA PHE A 220 6.53 34.32 -68.87
C PHE A 220 6.92 35.78 -69.13
N ILE A 221 7.04 36.61 -68.09
CA ILE A 221 7.54 37.99 -68.23
C ILE A 221 8.98 38.00 -68.78
N ILE A 222 9.86 37.16 -68.24
CA ILE A 222 11.26 37.05 -68.71
C ILE A 222 11.29 36.65 -70.19
N LEU A 223 10.45 35.69 -70.60
CA LEU A 223 10.33 35.26 -71.99
C LEU A 223 9.84 36.40 -72.91
N LEU A 224 8.82 37.16 -72.48
CA LEU A 224 8.32 38.31 -73.24
C LEU A 224 9.37 39.42 -73.37
N VAL A 225 10.15 39.68 -72.33
CA VAL A 225 11.26 40.64 -72.36
C VAL A 225 12.37 40.16 -73.31
N TYR A 226 12.64 38.86 -73.33
CA TYR A 226 13.63 38.25 -74.22
C TYR A 226 13.22 38.29 -75.70
N ILE A 227 11.93 38.07 -76.01
CA ILE A 227 11.41 38.10 -77.38
C ILE A 227 11.33 39.53 -77.95
N ASN A 228 11.09 40.54 -77.09
CA ASN A 228 11.01 41.95 -77.50
C ASN A 228 12.36 42.69 -77.48
N ARG A 229 13.48 41.97 -77.30
CA ARG A 229 14.85 42.48 -77.40
C ARG A 229 15.49 41.98 -78.69
#